data_AF-A0A1I7KB45-F1
#
_entry.id   AF-A0A1I7KB45-F1
#
_cell.length_a   1.000
_cell.length_b   1.000
_cell.length_c   1.000
_cell.angle_alpha   90.00
_cell.angle_beta   90.00
_cell.angle_gamma   90.00
#
_symmetry.space_group_name_H-M   'P 1'
#
loop_
_entity.id
_entity.type
_entity.pdbx_description
1 polymer ?
#
loop_
_entity_poly.entity_id
_entity_poly.type
_entity_poly.pdbx_seq_one_letter_code
_entity_poly.pdbx_strand_id
1 'polypeptide(L)'
;MDAGRTITGLEALSILGLESQGNRLLRMAFPRGDGPKGTVMLVDTLDAEESMSRDFRFEVGVLSDDARIPLKAMMARMVTVSLVRDDGTLRHFNG
;
A
#
# COMPACT_ATOMS: atom_id res chain seq x y z
N MET A 1 -12.62 11.19 37.45
CA MET A 1 -13.21 11.86 36.27
C MET A 1 -12.11 11.94 35.22
N ASP A 2 -12.48 11.55 34.01
CA ASP A 2 -11.68 10.95 32.95
C ASP A 2 -10.55 11.86 32.43
N ALA A 3 -9.31 11.37 32.51
CA ALA A 3 -8.14 12.03 31.94
C ALA A 3 -8.06 11.66 30.47
N GLY A 4 -8.43 12.62 29.60
CA GLY A 4 -8.41 12.47 28.15
C GLY A 4 -7.09 11.89 27.64
N ARG A 5 -7.15 10.62 27.23
CA ARG A 5 -6.03 9.86 26.67
C ARG A 5 -5.70 10.45 25.30
N THR A 6 -4.63 11.24 25.22
CA THR A 6 -4.09 11.74 23.96
C THR A 6 -3.55 10.56 23.17
N ILE A 7 -4.26 10.19 22.10
CA ILE A 7 -3.86 9.10 21.21
C ILE A 7 -2.62 9.60 20.46
N THR A 8 -1.45 9.17 20.92
CA THR A 8 -0.18 9.47 20.24
C THR A 8 -0.21 8.70 18.92
N GLY A 9 0.17 9.31 17.79
CA GLY A 9 0.03 8.72 16.44
C GLY A 9 0.55 7.28 16.30
N LEU A 10 1.48 6.85 17.17
CA LEU A 10 1.94 5.46 17.31
C LEU A 10 0.83 4.44 17.67
N GLU A 11 -0.20 4.80 18.45
CA GLU A 11 -1.31 3.90 18.77
C GLU A 11 -2.33 3.78 17.63
N ALA A 12 -2.48 4.82 16.80
CA ALA A 12 -3.26 4.71 15.56
C ALA A 12 -2.52 3.86 14.49
N LEU A 13 -1.19 3.84 14.53
CA LEU A 13 -0.32 3.08 13.61
C LEU A 13 -0.31 1.57 13.85
N SER A 14 -0.67 1.09 15.04
CA SER A 14 -0.82 -0.35 15.30
C SER A 14 -1.98 -0.97 14.51
N ILE A 15 -2.90 -0.16 13.97
CA ILE A 15 -3.98 -0.59 13.07
C ILE A 15 -3.49 -0.74 11.61
N LEU A 16 -2.37 -0.09 11.25
CA LEU A 16 -1.85 0.01 9.87
C LEU A 16 -0.43 -0.56 9.70
N GLY A 17 0.18 -1.12 10.75
CA GLY A 17 1.55 -1.63 10.74
C GLY A 17 1.81 -2.80 9.78
N LEU A 18 3.06 -3.26 9.68
CA LEU A 18 3.46 -4.37 8.79
C LEU A 18 2.58 -5.64 8.97
N GLU A 19 2.11 -5.90 10.19
CA GLU A 19 1.20 -7.00 10.52
C GLU A 19 -0.22 -6.78 9.97
N SER A 20 -0.67 -5.53 9.80
CA SER A 20 -1.98 -5.21 9.21
C SER A 20 -2.04 -5.52 7.72
N GLN A 21 -0.91 -5.57 7.00
CA GLN A 21 -0.85 -6.03 5.61
C GLN A 21 -1.09 -7.54 5.49
N GLY A 22 -0.72 -8.33 6.52
CA GLY A 22 -0.81 -9.78 6.50
C GLY A 22 -2.23 -10.31 6.28
N ASN A 23 -3.23 -9.63 6.83
CA ASN A 23 -4.64 -9.99 6.69
C ASN A 23 -5.39 -9.22 5.59
N ARG A 24 -4.70 -8.42 4.76
CA ARG A 24 -5.36 -7.69 3.66
C ARG A 24 -5.43 -8.52 2.40
N LEU A 25 -6.54 -8.33 1.69
CA LEU A 25 -6.76 -8.87 0.35
C LEU A 25 -5.75 -8.28 -0.66
N LEU A 26 -5.47 -6.98 -0.55
CA LEU A 26 -4.49 -6.27 -1.37
C LEU A 26 -3.29 -5.85 -0.53
N ARG A 27 -2.10 -6.15 -1.04
CA ARG A 27 -0.80 -5.79 -0.45
C ARG A 27 0.02 -4.99 -1.44
N MET A 28 0.93 -4.14 -0.96
CA MET A 28 1.90 -3.47 -1.84
C MET A 28 3.33 -3.62 -1.35
N ALA A 29 4.27 -3.61 -2.29
CA ALA A 29 5.69 -3.59 -2.02
C ALA A 29 6.45 -2.80 -3.09
N PHE A 30 7.59 -2.23 -2.70
CA PHE A 30 8.60 -1.69 -3.61
C PHE A 30 9.71 -2.74 -3.72
N PRO A 31 9.71 -3.59 -4.76
CA PRO A 31 10.63 -4.72 -4.85
C PRO A 31 12.10 -4.31 -4.88
N ARG A 32 12.40 -3.06 -5.25
CA ARG A 32 13.76 -2.50 -5.26
C ARG A 32 14.15 -1.80 -3.95
N GLY A 33 13.24 -1.74 -2.97
CA GLY A 33 13.47 -1.05 -1.70
C GLY A 33 13.63 0.47 -1.82
N ASP A 34 13.19 1.05 -2.94
CA ASP A 34 13.34 2.47 -3.27
C ASP A 34 12.05 3.29 -3.10
N GLY A 35 11.08 2.74 -2.37
CA GLY A 35 9.86 3.44 -1.97
C GLY A 35 10.10 4.49 -0.87
N PRO A 36 9.03 5.23 -0.49
CA PRO A 36 9.03 6.21 0.58
C PRO A 36 9.46 5.55 1.89
N LYS A 37 10.40 6.19 2.57
CA LYS A 37 10.99 5.68 3.82
C LYS A 37 10.27 6.25 5.03
N GLY A 38 10.14 5.44 6.07
CA GLY A 38 9.60 5.88 7.36
C GLY A 38 8.11 6.20 7.34
N THR A 39 7.37 5.67 6.37
CA THR A 39 5.92 5.82 6.25
C THR A 39 5.29 4.47 5.92
N VAL A 40 4.08 4.27 6.42
CA VAL A 40 3.21 3.15 6.07
C VAL A 40 2.45 3.49 4.78
N MET A 41 2.32 2.51 3.89
CA MET A 41 1.49 2.62 2.71
C MET A 41 0.67 1.35 2.50
N LEU A 42 -0.66 1.51 2.44
CA LEU A 42 -1.62 0.42 2.29
C LEU A 42 -2.51 0.66 1.08
N VAL A 43 -2.78 -0.40 0.31
CA VAL A 43 -3.70 -0.34 -0.83
C VAL A 43 -5.14 -0.36 -0.33
N ASP A 44 -5.93 0.62 -0.76
CA ASP A 44 -7.37 0.72 -0.47
C ASP A 44 -8.21 0.29 -1.67
N THR A 45 -7.88 0.82 -2.85
CA THR A 45 -8.57 0.53 -4.10
C THR A 45 -7.59 0.13 -5.20
N LEU A 46 -8.07 -0.68 -6.13
CA LEU A 46 -7.36 -1.05 -7.35
C LEU A 46 -8.38 -1.09 -8.50
N ASP A 47 -8.17 -0.25 -9.50
CA ASP A 47 -8.78 -0.36 -10.82
C ASP A 47 -7.70 -0.80 -11.82
N ALA A 48 -7.97 -1.88 -12.55
CA ALA A 48 -6.98 -2.53 -13.40
C ALA A 48 -7.55 -2.80 -14.79
N GLU A 49 -6.94 -2.17 -15.79
CA GLU A 49 -7.23 -2.39 -17.21
C GLU A 49 -6.08 -3.15 -17.84
N GLU A 50 -6.37 -4.34 -18.36
CA GLU A 50 -5.43 -5.19 -19.09
C GLU A 50 -6.07 -5.61 -20.42
N SER A 51 -5.30 -5.59 -21.50
CA SER A 51 -5.75 -5.94 -22.85
C SER A 51 -4.67 -6.68 -23.62
N MET A 52 -5.08 -7.56 -24.53
CA MET A 52 -4.11 -8.31 -25.35
C MET A 52 -3.35 -7.36 -26.28
N SER A 53 -2.02 -7.44 -26.26
CA SER A 53 -1.11 -6.63 -27.10
C SER A 53 -1.29 -5.11 -26.94
N ARG A 54 -1.70 -4.67 -25.75
CA ARG A 54 -1.78 -3.25 -25.37
C ARG A 54 -1.12 -3.05 -24.01
N ASP A 55 -0.75 -1.82 -23.72
CA ASP A 55 -0.27 -1.44 -22.40
C ASP A 55 -1.39 -1.63 -21.36
N PHE A 56 -1.00 -1.98 -20.15
CA PHE A 56 -1.90 -2.04 -19.00
C PHE A 56 -1.97 -0.68 -18.30
N ARG A 57 -3.04 -0.48 -17.52
CA ARG A 57 -3.16 0.65 -16.61
C ARG A 57 -3.66 0.17 -15.25
N PHE A 58 -2.93 0.51 -14.20
CA PHE A 58 -3.34 0.27 -12.82
C PHE A 58 -3.48 1.60 -12.10
N GLU A 59 -4.71 1.90 -11.65
CA GLU A 59 -4.98 3.00 -10.74
C GLU A 59 -5.11 2.44 -9.33
N VAL A 60 -4.24 2.89 -8.43
CA VAL A 60 -4.13 2.37 -7.07
C VAL A 60 -4.38 3.49 -6.06
N GLY A 61 -5.45 3.35 -5.28
CA GLY A 61 -5.68 4.20 -4.11
C GLY A 61 -4.81 3.73 -2.95
N VAL A 62 -3.98 4.61 -2.40
CA VAL A 62 -3.05 4.29 -1.31
C VAL A 62 -3.33 5.16 -0.10
N LEU A 63 -3.52 4.52 1.05
CA LEU A 63 -3.59 5.17 2.35
C LEU A 63 -2.19 5.24 2.94
N SER A 64 -1.84 6.39 3.49
CA SER A 64 -0.58 6.61 4.20
C SER A 64 -0.80 7.38 5.49
N ASP A 65 0.10 7.14 6.43
CA ASP A 65 0.23 7.88 7.68
C ASP A 65 1.01 9.21 7.55
N ASP A 66 1.69 9.43 6.41
CA ASP A 66 2.40 10.67 6.13
C ASP A 66 1.79 11.40 4.93
N ALA A 67 1.13 12.53 5.20
CA ALA A 67 0.55 13.39 4.18
C ALA A 67 1.60 14.16 3.34
N ARG A 68 2.89 14.07 3.69
CA ARG A 68 3.98 14.89 3.10
C ARG A 68 4.93 14.07 2.23
N ILE A 69 4.51 12.90 1.75
CA ILE A 69 5.30 12.09 0.83
C ILE A 69 5.61 12.93 -0.43
N PRO A 70 6.89 13.23 -0.71
CA PRO A 70 7.22 14.02 -1.88
C PRO A 70 7.02 13.19 -3.14
N LEU A 71 6.44 13.79 -4.19
CA LEU A 71 6.12 13.09 -5.43
C LEU A 71 7.31 12.35 -6.05
N LYS A 72 8.52 12.93 -5.96
CA LYS A 72 9.77 12.30 -6.45
C LYS A 72 10.13 10.97 -5.77
N ALA A 73 9.60 10.70 -4.58
CA ALA A 73 9.79 9.42 -3.88
C ALA A 73 8.92 8.30 -4.49
N MET A 74 7.92 8.66 -5.30
CA MET A 74 6.99 7.74 -5.95
C MET A 74 7.20 7.63 -7.47
N MET A 75 7.58 8.73 -8.11
CA MET A 75 7.76 8.77 -9.56
C MET A 75 8.83 7.79 -10.04
N ALA A 76 8.52 7.07 -11.13
CA ALA A 76 9.41 6.12 -11.79
C ALA A 76 9.95 5.02 -10.85
N ARG A 77 9.20 4.72 -9.77
CA ARG A 77 9.47 3.60 -8.87
C ARG A 77 8.60 2.42 -9.26
N MET A 78 9.20 1.24 -9.25
CA MET A 78 8.48 0.00 -9.50
C MET A 78 7.65 -0.34 -8.27
N VAL A 79 6.37 -0.63 -8.49
CA VAL A 79 5.44 -1.02 -7.43
C VAL A 79 4.83 -2.37 -7.79
N THR A 80 4.74 -3.26 -6.80
CA THR A 80 3.99 -4.50 -6.93
C THR A 80 2.79 -4.43 -6.00
N VAL A 81 1.59 -4.45 -6.56
CA VAL A 81 0.35 -4.74 -5.83
C VAL A 81 0.07 -6.23 -5.94
N SER A 82 -0.30 -6.88 -4.83
CA SER A 82 -0.57 -8.31 -4.78
C SER A 82 -1.97 -8.57 -4.23
N LEU A 83 -2.78 -9.30 -5.00
CA LEU A 83 -4.10 -9.78 -4.61
C LEU A 83 -3.98 -11.22 -4.08
N VAL A 84 -4.40 -11.43 -2.85
CA VAL A 84 -4.54 -12.77 -2.25
C VAL A 84 -5.74 -13.47 -2.88
N ARG A 85 -5.51 -14.63 -3.48
CA ARG A 85 -6.58 -15.49 -4.01
C ARG A 85 -7.11 -16.44 -2.93
N ASP A 86 -8.23 -17.08 -3.21
CA ASP A 86 -8.88 -18.06 -2.34
C ASP A 86 -7.98 -19.27 -2.01
N ASP A 87 -7.15 -19.69 -2.97
CA ASP A 87 -6.15 -20.75 -2.82
C ASP A 87 -4.88 -20.31 -2.05
N GLY A 88 -4.84 -19.07 -1.56
CA GLY A 88 -3.70 -18.49 -0.85
C GLY A 88 -2.54 -18.05 -1.74
N THR A 89 -2.64 -18.23 -3.06
CA THR A 89 -1.64 -17.71 -4.01
C THR A 89 -1.81 -16.20 -4.21
N LEU A 90 -0.81 -15.57 -4.82
CA LEU A 90 -0.81 -14.14 -5.08
C LEU A 90 -0.92 -13.88 -6.59
N ARG A 91 -1.87 -13.04 -7.00
CA ARG A 91 -1.84 -12.37 -8.30
C ARG A 91 -1.07 -11.08 -8.15
N HIS A 92 0.01 -10.91 -8.91
CA HIS A 92 0.82 -9.70 -8.90
C HIS A 92 0.41 -8.76 -10.04
N PHE A 93 0.23 -7.49 -9.70
CA PHE A 93 0.12 -6.37 -10.62
C PHE A 93 1.40 -5.55 -10.43
N ASN A 94 2.26 -5.50 -11.44
CA ASN A 94 3.57 -4.87 -11.34
C ASN A 94 3.80 -3.92 -12.52
N GLY A 95 4.35 -2.75 -12.22
CA GLY A 95 4.66 -1.69 -13.17
C GLY A 95 5.50 -0.59 -12.55
#